data_AF-A0A0M4EJD6-F1
#
_entry.id   AF-A0A0M4EJD6-F1
#
_cell.length_a   1.000
_cell.length_b   1.000
_cell.length_c   1.000
_cell.angle_alpha   90.00
_cell.angle_beta   90.00
_cell.angle_gamma   90.00
#
_symmetry.space_group_name_H-M   'P 1'
#
loop_
_entity.id
_entity.type
_entity.pdbx_description
1 polymer ?
#
loop_
_entity_poly.entity_id
_entity_poly.type
_entity_poly.pdbx_seq_one_letter_code
_entity_poly.pdbx_strand_id
1 'polypeptide(L)'
;MKLVQSFAFKLFVALILLCHLVCCEDISSDEEQTCGANTPIDKQCGGYTYKVMKPILVYLKQLQDTVNNNNIDTLSTDNKQLIEKVKGLEQQLTDLRASNEFQKQIIDQFTSSLALINQKTTNIEDLSKQILELHSAQQVQGKTEELETRLTKLEAKEEIAVLPTSCLPFGQTPGMHKIQVAGLKALEVLCENTIAGPGWTVIQQRINGKENFYRDWSTYRDGFGASNADFFLGLEHIHRLTNERPHELYIYMERFNGAVIHAHYDQFKISDEADGYRLLRLGKMKGNGKADWFRKHQNMQFATHDRDNAIKCAQLFDSAWWFDNKKCEAIPGMHKIQVAGLKALDVLCENTIAGLGWIVIQQRINGIENFYRNWITYRNGFGLSNGDFFLGLEHIHLLTNETPHELFIYMERFNGAVIYARYDHFQIANEADGYRLLPLGNMTGNGNKDWLRAHENFQFATHDRDNESNCARQRYSAWWFGPCAQIDLNAPYYGAEVNCSLSTMVDCKSLKTVKMLIRPRMN
;
A
#
# COMPACT_ATOMS: atom_id res chain seq x y z
N MET A 1 -0.90 -72.75 0.14
CA MET A 1 -1.73 -73.89 0.63
C MET A 1 -3.23 -73.56 0.73
N LYS A 2 -3.66 -72.38 1.21
CA LYS A 2 -5.09 -72.00 1.28
C LYS A 2 -5.80 -71.78 -0.08
N LEU A 3 -5.06 -71.37 -1.12
CA LEU A 3 -5.62 -71.19 -2.48
C LEU A 3 -5.95 -72.52 -3.19
N VAL A 4 -5.18 -73.59 -2.94
CA VAL A 4 -5.39 -74.91 -3.57
C VAL A 4 -6.60 -75.63 -2.95
N GLN A 5 -6.83 -75.48 -1.64
CA GLN A 5 -8.03 -76.01 -0.97
C GLN A 5 -9.31 -75.28 -1.39
N SER A 6 -9.26 -73.96 -1.60
CA SER A 6 -10.42 -73.22 -2.11
C SER A 6 -10.76 -73.56 -3.56
N PHE A 7 -9.76 -73.86 -4.39
CA PHE A 7 -9.99 -74.24 -5.78
C PHE A 7 -10.53 -75.67 -5.88
N ALA A 8 -9.97 -76.61 -5.10
CA ALA A 8 -10.46 -77.98 -5.05
C ALA A 8 -11.90 -78.09 -4.50
N PHE A 9 -12.26 -77.29 -3.48
CA PHE A 9 -13.62 -77.24 -2.94
C PHE A 9 -14.61 -76.61 -3.93
N LYS A 10 -14.22 -75.53 -4.61
CA LYS A 10 -15.03 -74.91 -5.67
C LYS A 10 -15.19 -75.82 -6.89
N LEU A 11 -14.15 -76.58 -7.27
CA LEU A 11 -14.20 -77.56 -8.36
C LEU A 11 -15.09 -78.76 -8.00
N PHE A 12 -15.05 -79.22 -6.74
CA PHE A 12 -15.89 -80.30 -6.24
C PHE A 12 -17.37 -79.91 -6.17
N VAL A 13 -17.68 -78.70 -5.69
CA VAL A 13 -19.04 -78.15 -5.68
C VAL A 13 -19.54 -77.86 -7.10
N ALA A 14 -18.67 -77.37 -7.99
CA ALA A 14 -19.00 -77.17 -9.39
C ALA A 14 -19.25 -78.48 -10.15
N LEU A 15 -18.50 -79.55 -9.86
CA LEU A 15 -18.73 -80.89 -10.42
C LEU A 15 -20.06 -81.50 -9.95
N ILE A 16 -20.44 -81.29 -8.69
CA ILE A 16 -21.75 -81.73 -8.15
C ILE A 16 -22.89 -80.93 -8.78
N LEU A 17 -22.74 -79.61 -8.94
CA LEU A 17 -23.72 -78.75 -9.60
C LEU A 17 -23.83 -79.05 -11.11
N LEU A 18 -22.72 -79.33 -11.80
CA LEU A 18 -22.70 -79.76 -13.20
C LEU A 18 -23.35 -81.13 -13.39
N CYS A 19 -23.20 -82.05 -12.43
CA CYS A 19 -23.88 -83.34 -12.43
C CYS A 19 -25.39 -83.20 -12.21
N HIS A 20 -25.84 -82.15 -11.49
CA HIS A 20 -27.26 -81.79 -11.38
C HIS A 20 -27.82 -81.04 -12.59
N LEU A 21 -27.02 -80.20 -13.25
CA LEU A 21 -27.43 -79.42 -14.44
C LEU A 21 -27.60 -80.27 -15.71
N VAL A 22 -26.93 -81.42 -15.83
CA VAL A 22 -27.11 -82.35 -16.97
C VAL A 22 -28.41 -83.16 -16.87
N CYS A 23 -29.11 -83.15 -15.72
CA CYS A 23 -30.30 -83.97 -15.48
C CYS A 23 -31.63 -83.20 -15.34
N CYS A 24 -31.64 -81.87 -15.45
CA CYS A 24 -32.87 -81.08 -15.35
C CYS A 24 -32.77 -79.82 -16.23
N GLU A 25 -33.30 -79.90 -17.45
CA GLU A 25 -33.76 -78.72 -18.17
C GLU A 25 -35.17 -78.37 -17.65
N ASP A 26 -35.37 -77.08 -17.39
CA ASP A 26 -36.60 -76.40 -16.91
C ASP A 26 -36.97 -76.58 -15.43
N ILE A 27 -36.69 -75.53 -14.63
CA ILE A 27 -37.35 -75.28 -13.34
C ILE A 27 -38.26 -74.06 -13.52
N SER A 28 -39.54 -74.34 -13.74
CA SER A 28 -40.63 -73.40 -13.49
C SER A 28 -41.18 -73.64 -12.08
N SER A 29 -41.75 -72.59 -11.49
CA SER A 29 -42.37 -72.61 -10.18
C SER A 29 -43.70 -73.36 -10.21
N ASP A 30 -43.71 -74.61 -9.73
CA ASP A 30 -44.93 -75.23 -9.21
C ASP A 30 -44.56 -76.36 -8.23
N GLU A 31 -45.33 -76.42 -7.14
CA GLU A 31 -45.28 -77.47 -6.13
C GLU A 31 -45.64 -78.83 -6.76
N GLU A 32 -44.99 -79.90 -6.29
CA GLU A 32 -45.18 -81.30 -6.69
C GLU A 32 -44.69 -81.70 -8.09
N GLN A 33 -43.38 -81.86 -8.24
CA GLN A 33 -42.82 -82.76 -9.25
C GLN A 33 -41.86 -83.76 -8.60
N THR A 34 -42.33 -85.00 -8.47
CA THR A 34 -41.49 -86.14 -8.13
C THR A 34 -40.62 -86.49 -9.35
N CYS A 35 -39.30 -86.29 -9.26
CA CYS A 35 -38.38 -86.84 -10.25
C CYS A 35 -38.48 -88.37 -10.25
N GLY A 36 -38.94 -88.94 -11.36
CA GLY A 36 -39.02 -90.39 -11.56
C GLY A 36 -37.62 -91.00 -11.70
N ALA A 37 -37.22 -91.75 -10.68
CA ALA A 37 -36.00 -92.54 -10.66
C ALA A 37 -36.10 -93.78 -11.57
N ASN A 38 -35.27 -93.87 -12.62
CA ASN A 38 -35.25 -94.98 -13.58
C ASN A 38 -34.31 -96.15 -13.20
N THR A 39 -33.77 -96.18 -11.98
CA THR A 39 -33.09 -97.38 -11.46
C THR A 39 -33.42 -97.64 -9.97
N PRO A 40 -33.31 -98.90 -9.48
CA PRO A 40 -33.62 -99.25 -8.09
C PRO A 40 -32.74 -98.53 -7.05
N ILE A 41 -31.54 -98.09 -7.42
CA ILE A 41 -30.59 -97.38 -6.54
C ILE A 41 -31.06 -95.93 -6.29
N ASP A 42 -31.68 -95.31 -7.28
CA ASP A 42 -32.16 -93.91 -7.20
C ASP A 42 -33.36 -93.73 -6.25
N LYS A 43 -34.17 -94.78 -6.05
CA LYS A 43 -35.28 -94.76 -5.05
C LYS A 43 -34.80 -94.81 -3.60
N GLN A 44 -33.65 -95.43 -3.32
CA GLN A 44 -33.05 -95.41 -1.98
C GLN A 44 -32.22 -94.13 -1.75
N CYS A 45 -31.52 -93.64 -2.78
CA CYS A 45 -30.79 -92.39 -2.68
C CYS A 45 -31.74 -91.20 -2.50
N GLY A 46 -32.75 -90.98 -3.34
CA GLY A 46 -33.60 -89.77 -3.29
C GLY A 46 -34.22 -89.45 -1.92
N GLY A 47 -34.63 -90.47 -1.15
CA GLY A 47 -35.19 -90.29 0.20
C GLY A 47 -34.15 -90.07 1.31
N TYR A 48 -32.97 -90.68 1.20
CA TYR A 48 -31.88 -90.53 2.18
C TYR A 48 -31.05 -89.27 1.91
N THR A 49 -30.73 -88.96 0.64
CA THR A 49 -30.02 -87.74 0.28
C THR A 49 -30.84 -86.51 0.62
N TYR A 50 -32.15 -86.50 0.39
CA TYR A 50 -33.00 -85.35 0.74
C TYR A 50 -33.16 -85.18 2.27
N LYS A 51 -33.29 -86.26 3.05
CA LYS A 51 -33.34 -86.20 4.53
C LYS A 51 -32.04 -85.71 5.16
N VAL A 52 -30.89 -86.04 4.58
CA VAL A 52 -29.57 -85.59 5.05
C VAL A 52 -29.22 -84.19 4.52
N MET A 53 -29.59 -83.87 3.28
CA MET A 53 -29.24 -82.61 2.63
C MET A 53 -30.15 -81.45 3.04
N LYS A 54 -31.44 -81.69 3.36
CA LYS A 54 -32.38 -80.62 3.74
C LYS A 54 -31.94 -79.85 5.00
N PRO A 55 -31.53 -80.49 6.12
CA PRO A 55 -30.98 -79.77 7.28
C PRO A 55 -29.71 -78.98 6.94
N ILE A 56 -28.85 -79.55 6.10
CA ILE A 56 -27.60 -78.91 5.66
C ILE A 56 -27.91 -77.67 4.81
N LEU A 57 -28.88 -77.72 3.90
CA LEU A 57 -29.31 -76.58 3.09
C LEU A 57 -29.95 -75.49 3.92
N VAL A 58 -30.76 -75.84 4.93
CA VAL A 58 -31.32 -74.87 5.89
C VAL A 58 -30.21 -74.21 6.70
N TYR A 59 -29.24 -74.97 7.19
CA TYR A 59 -28.10 -74.44 7.93
C TYR A 59 -27.19 -73.56 7.04
N LEU A 60 -26.96 -73.96 5.78
CA LEU A 60 -26.23 -73.16 4.81
C LEU A 60 -26.94 -71.84 4.49
N LYS A 61 -28.27 -71.87 4.39
CA LYS A 61 -29.08 -70.66 4.19
C LYS A 61 -29.01 -69.73 5.40
N GLN A 62 -29.10 -70.27 6.62
CA GLN A 62 -28.92 -69.50 7.86
C GLN A 62 -27.52 -68.89 7.99
N LEU A 63 -26.48 -69.65 7.62
CA LEU A 63 -25.10 -69.14 7.58
C LEU A 63 -24.93 -68.04 6.54
N GLN A 64 -25.50 -68.23 5.35
CA GLN A 64 -25.46 -67.23 4.28
C GLN A 64 -26.20 -65.95 4.70
N ASP A 65 -27.37 -66.07 5.31
CA ASP A 65 -28.16 -64.93 5.78
C ASP A 65 -27.42 -64.22 6.95
N THR A 66 -26.75 -64.96 7.84
CA THR A 66 -25.90 -64.38 8.89
C THR A 66 -24.70 -63.63 8.30
N VAL A 67 -24.03 -64.20 7.30
CA VAL A 67 -22.89 -63.56 6.62
C VAL A 67 -23.34 -62.30 5.86
N ASN A 68 -24.49 -62.36 5.19
CA ASN A 68 -25.02 -61.23 4.42
C ASN A 68 -25.58 -60.11 5.32
N ASN A 69 -26.09 -60.45 6.51
CA ASN A 69 -26.59 -59.48 7.48
C ASN A 69 -25.48 -58.88 8.37
N ASN A 70 -24.23 -59.30 8.20
CA ASN A 70 -23.11 -58.71 8.93
C ASN A 70 -22.69 -57.38 8.29
N ASN A 71 -22.57 -56.33 9.10
CA ASN A 71 -22.21 -54.97 8.67
C ASN A 71 -20.71 -54.78 8.34
N ILE A 72 -20.00 -55.84 7.94
CA ILE A 72 -18.53 -55.83 7.79
C ILE A 72 -18.09 -54.84 6.69
N ASP A 73 -18.81 -54.77 5.57
CA ASP A 73 -18.47 -53.88 4.47
C ASP A 73 -18.71 -52.41 4.81
N THR A 74 -19.77 -52.12 5.56
CA THR A 74 -20.06 -50.78 6.08
C THR A 74 -18.97 -50.36 7.07
N LEU A 75 -18.65 -51.21 8.06
CA LEU A 75 -17.58 -50.95 9.04
C LEU A 75 -16.20 -50.80 8.38
N SER A 76 -15.93 -51.56 7.31
CA SER A 76 -14.70 -51.46 6.52
C SER A 76 -14.60 -50.11 5.79
N THR A 77 -15.73 -49.61 5.28
CA THR A 77 -15.80 -48.31 4.60
C THR A 77 -15.63 -47.17 5.59
N ASP A 78 -16.31 -47.22 6.74
CA ASP A 78 -16.20 -46.22 7.79
C ASP A 78 -14.78 -46.15 8.36
N ASN A 79 -14.12 -47.31 8.56
CA ASN A 79 -12.73 -47.37 8.98
C ASN A 79 -11.78 -46.72 7.96
N LYS A 80 -12.00 -46.91 6.65
CA LYS A 80 -11.21 -46.23 5.62
C LYS A 80 -11.41 -44.71 5.66
N GLN A 81 -12.64 -44.24 5.85
CA GLN A 81 -12.92 -42.81 5.97
C GLN A 81 -12.28 -42.20 7.23
N LEU A 82 -12.28 -42.93 8.35
CA LEU A 82 -11.62 -42.50 9.58
C LEU A 82 -10.10 -42.40 9.40
N ILE A 83 -9.48 -43.35 8.70
CA ILE A 83 -8.04 -43.31 8.41
C ILE A 83 -7.68 -42.07 7.58
N GLU A 84 -8.45 -41.74 6.56
CA GLU A 84 -8.21 -40.54 5.74
C GLU A 84 -8.42 -39.24 6.55
N LYS A 85 -9.42 -39.20 7.44
CA LYS A 85 -9.60 -38.07 8.37
C LYS A 85 -8.42 -37.90 9.32
N VAL A 86 -7.89 -39.00 9.87
CA VAL A 86 -6.73 -38.98 10.76
C VAL A 86 -5.50 -38.43 10.02
N LYS A 87 -5.23 -38.88 8.79
CA LYS A 87 -4.14 -38.31 7.97
C LYS A 87 -4.31 -36.81 7.72
N GLY A 88 -5.54 -36.36 7.44
CA GLY A 88 -5.84 -34.94 7.27
C GLY A 88 -5.54 -34.12 8.53
N LEU A 89 -5.92 -34.64 9.71
CA LEU A 89 -5.63 -33.99 10.99
C LEU A 89 -4.13 -33.98 11.32
N GLU A 90 -3.40 -35.05 10.98
CA GLU A 90 -1.94 -35.09 11.12
C GLU A 90 -1.25 -34.01 10.28
N GLN A 91 -1.71 -33.80 9.04
CA GLN A 91 -1.20 -32.73 8.18
C GLN A 91 -1.50 -31.33 8.75
N GLN A 92 -2.72 -31.11 9.23
CA GLN A 92 -3.07 -29.85 9.89
C GLN A 92 -2.20 -29.59 11.12
N LEU A 93 -1.89 -30.63 11.90
CA LEU A 93 -1.01 -30.51 13.07
C LEU A 93 0.44 -30.16 12.68
N THR A 94 0.95 -30.70 11.58
CA THR A 94 2.30 -30.34 11.08
C THR A 94 2.34 -28.90 10.59
N ASP A 95 1.30 -28.44 9.91
CA ASP A 95 1.23 -27.05 9.41
C ASP A 95 1.12 -26.06 10.58
N LEU A 96 0.31 -26.39 11.60
CA LEU A 96 0.23 -25.59 12.83
C LEU A 96 1.57 -25.50 13.57
N ARG A 97 2.33 -26.61 13.62
CA ARG A 97 3.66 -26.63 14.23
C ARG A 97 4.64 -25.73 13.49
N ALA A 98 4.65 -25.77 12.16
CA ALA A 98 5.48 -24.87 11.34
C ALA A 98 5.10 -23.40 11.54
N SER A 99 3.81 -23.08 11.63
CA SER A 99 3.32 -21.73 11.92
C SER A 99 3.76 -21.24 13.31
N ASN A 100 3.68 -22.10 14.34
CA ASN A 100 4.13 -21.75 15.69
C ASN A 100 5.64 -21.53 15.75
N GLU A 101 6.43 -22.28 14.99
CA GLU A 101 7.89 -22.13 14.93
C GLU A 101 8.29 -20.81 14.24
N PHE A 102 7.57 -20.44 13.18
CA PHE A 102 7.73 -19.13 12.55
C PHE A 102 7.36 -17.97 13.48
N GLN A 103 6.24 -18.08 14.21
CA GLN A 103 5.85 -17.09 15.22
C GLN A 103 6.92 -16.94 16.31
N LYS A 104 7.55 -18.05 16.73
CA LYS A 104 8.64 -18.02 17.70
C LYS A 104 9.86 -17.23 17.19
N GLN A 105 10.25 -17.41 15.93
CA GLN A 105 11.34 -16.65 15.31
C GLN A 105 11.06 -15.14 15.30
N ILE A 106 9.81 -14.75 15.01
CA ILE A 106 9.38 -13.35 15.05
C ILE A 106 9.48 -12.80 16.49
N ILE A 107 9.02 -13.56 17.48
CA ILE A 107 9.11 -13.17 18.90
C ILE A 107 10.57 -12.98 19.32
N ASP A 108 11.47 -13.87 18.91
CA ASP A 108 12.91 -13.77 19.20
C ASP A 108 13.54 -12.51 18.57
N GLN A 109 13.14 -12.17 17.34
CA GLN A 109 13.57 -10.95 16.66
C GLN A 109 13.09 -9.67 17.37
N PHE A 110 11.82 -9.64 17.80
CA PHE A 110 11.28 -8.52 18.56
C PHE A 110 11.91 -8.40 19.95
N THR A 111 12.18 -9.52 20.61
CA THR A 111 12.84 -9.55 21.92
C THR A 111 14.26 -8.98 21.84
N SER A 112 15.00 -9.32 20.78
CA SER A 112 16.34 -8.78 20.53
C SER A 112 16.30 -7.26 20.25
N SER A 113 15.30 -6.80 19.49
CA SER A 113 15.11 -5.38 19.21
C SER A 113 14.73 -4.59 20.47
N LEU A 114 13.88 -5.17 21.33
CA LEU A 114 13.49 -4.58 22.61
C LEU A 114 14.69 -4.45 23.57
N ALA A 115 15.58 -5.45 23.61
CA ALA A 115 16.82 -5.37 24.38
C ALA A 115 17.72 -4.20 23.93
N LEU A 116 17.85 -3.99 22.61
CA LEU A 116 18.60 -2.87 22.05
C LEU A 116 17.97 -1.51 22.39
N ILE A 117 16.64 -1.40 22.35
CA ILE A 117 15.91 -0.18 22.71
C ILE A 117 16.11 0.14 24.20
N ASN A 118 16.00 -0.86 25.07
CA ASN A 118 16.22 -0.69 26.50
C ASN A 118 17.66 -0.20 26.79
N GLN A 119 18.66 -0.78 26.13
CA GLN A 119 20.05 -0.32 26.24
C GLN A 119 20.23 1.13 25.78
N LYS A 120 19.60 1.52 24.66
CA LYS A 120 19.65 2.91 24.19
C LYS A 120 18.97 3.87 25.16
N THR A 121 17.87 3.45 25.76
CA THR A 121 17.13 4.25 26.75
C THR A 121 17.98 4.53 27.98
N THR A 122 18.66 3.50 28.53
CA THR A 122 19.58 3.71 29.67
C THR A 122 20.75 4.62 29.31
N ASN A 123 21.27 4.54 28.08
CA ASN A 123 22.33 5.45 27.62
C ASN A 123 21.83 6.90 27.53
N ILE A 124 20.59 7.12 27.06
CA ILE A 124 19.98 8.45 26.99
C ILE A 124 19.74 9.01 28.39
N GLU A 125 19.31 8.18 29.34
CA GLU A 125 19.13 8.58 30.74
C GLU A 125 20.46 9.01 31.38
N ASP A 126 21.54 8.24 31.16
CA ASP A 126 22.87 8.59 31.64
C ASP A 126 23.39 9.88 31.00
N LEU A 127 23.23 10.04 29.68
CA LEU A 127 23.60 11.27 28.99
C LEU A 127 22.81 12.48 29.49
N SER A 128 21.52 12.30 29.77
CA SER A 128 20.66 13.36 30.33
C SER A 128 21.11 13.76 31.72
N LYS A 129 21.56 12.79 32.54
CA LYS A 129 22.14 13.07 33.85
C LYS A 129 23.45 13.84 33.74
N GLN A 130 24.32 13.47 32.78
CA GLN A 130 25.55 14.21 32.51
C GLN A 130 25.27 15.66 32.05
N ILE A 131 24.24 15.89 31.23
CA ILE A 131 23.80 17.24 30.82
C ILE A 131 23.28 18.04 32.03
N LEU A 132 22.51 17.41 32.91
CA LEU A 132 22.03 18.02 34.15
C LEU A 132 23.19 18.40 35.09
N GLU A 133 24.20 17.55 35.20
CA GLU A 133 25.41 17.82 35.98
C GLU A 133 26.23 18.98 35.35
N LEU A 134 26.36 19.02 34.01
CA LEU A 134 26.95 20.13 33.26
C LEU A 134 26.20 21.45 33.45
N HIS A 135 24.87 21.42 33.49
CA HIS A 135 24.06 22.60 33.82
C HIS A 135 24.17 23.01 35.29
N SER A 136 24.40 22.06 36.20
CA SER A 136 24.61 22.34 37.63
C SER A 136 26.03 22.80 37.98
N ALA A 137 26.97 22.73 37.04
CA ALA A 137 28.33 23.23 37.24
C ALA A 137 28.29 24.77 37.39
N GLN A 138 28.21 25.21 38.66
CA GLN A 138 28.16 26.59 39.17
C GLN A 138 29.30 27.53 38.68
N GLN A 139 30.16 27.08 37.77
CA GLN A 139 31.26 27.85 37.22
C GLN A 139 30.83 28.82 36.12
N VAL A 140 29.71 28.55 35.43
CA VAL A 140 29.18 29.45 34.39
C VAL A 140 28.43 30.61 35.04
N GLN A 141 27.61 30.37 36.07
CA GLN A 141 26.81 31.42 36.73
C GLN A 141 27.69 32.45 37.47
N GLY A 142 28.70 32.00 38.21
CA GLY A 142 29.62 32.93 38.91
C GLY A 142 30.49 33.76 37.96
N LYS A 143 30.89 33.18 36.81
CA LYS A 143 31.57 33.95 35.76
C LYS A 143 30.63 34.88 35.01
N THR A 144 29.34 34.53 34.89
CA THR A 144 28.33 35.37 34.22
C THR A 144 28.02 36.60 35.06
N GLU A 145 27.86 36.47 36.38
CA GLU A 145 27.73 37.61 37.28
C GLU A 145 29.00 38.49 37.32
N GLU A 146 30.20 37.88 37.30
CA GLU A 146 31.47 38.62 37.19
C GLU A 146 31.60 39.35 35.83
N LEU A 147 31.16 38.71 34.73
CA LEU A 147 31.12 39.28 33.39
C LEU A 147 30.06 40.37 33.26
N GLU A 148 28.89 40.24 33.87
CA GLU A 148 27.83 41.27 33.90
C GLU A 148 28.26 42.50 34.73
N THR A 149 28.98 42.28 35.83
CA THR A 149 29.57 43.38 36.63
C THR A 149 30.72 44.08 35.88
N ARG A 150 31.41 43.36 34.97
CA ARG A 150 32.40 43.94 34.05
C ARG A 150 31.74 44.61 32.84
N LEU A 151 30.64 44.07 32.34
CA LEU A 151 29.85 44.57 31.21
C LEU A 151 29.22 45.92 31.59
N THR A 152 28.59 46.02 32.76
CA THR A 152 28.06 47.29 33.29
C THR A 152 29.12 48.37 33.54
N LYS A 153 30.38 47.98 33.79
CA LYS A 153 31.54 48.90 33.85
C LYS A 153 32.09 49.29 32.47
N LEU A 154 31.88 48.46 31.45
CA LEU A 154 32.27 48.74 30.06
C LEU A 154 31.17 49.51 29.30
N GLU A 155 29.90 49.31 29.65
CA GLU A 155 28.73 50.03 29.11
C GLU A 155 28.68 51.51 29.53
N ALA A 156 29.40 51.89 30.60
CA ALA A 156 29.66 53.29 30.93
C ALA A 156 30.74 53.94 30.02
N LYS A 157 31.24 53.21 29.03
CA LYS A 157 32.29 53.64 28.10
C LYS A 157 32.09 53.01 26.71
N GLU A 158 30.87 53.04 26.19
CA GLU A 158 30.61 52.63 24.80
C GLU A 158 30.18 53.83 23.96
N GLU A 159 31.14 54.34 23.19
CA GLU A 159 30.84 55.13 22.00
C GLU A 159 29.89 54.31 21.11
N ILE A 160 28.88 54.98 20.57
CA ILE A 160 27.87 54.41 19.66
C ILE A 160 28.60 53.84 18.43
N ALA A 161 28.86 52.53 18.43
CA ALA A 161 29.46 51.85 17.29
C ALA A 161 28.39 51.69 16.20
N VAL A 162 28.51 52.49 15.14
CA VAL A 162 27.64 52.39 13.97
C VAL A 162 27.87 51.03 13.31
N LEU A 163 26.88 50.14 13.39
CA LEU A 163 26.93 48.84 12.73
C LEU A 163 26.92 49.01 11.19
N PRO A 164 27.75 48.25 10.46
CA PRO A 164 27.71 48.21 9.00
C PRO A 164 26.33 47.85 8.44
N THR A 165 25.98 48.38 7.27
CA THR A 165 24.68 48.11 6.64
C THR A 165 24.65 46.88 5.72
N SER A 166 25.81 46.26 5.47
CA SER A 166 25.95 45.10 4.58
C SER A 166 27.24 44.33 4.87
N CYS A 167 27.44 43.21 4.17
CA CYS A 167 28.67 42.42 4.29
C CYS A 167 29.91 43.03 3.61
N LEU A 168 29.79 44.16 2.89
CA LEU A 168 30.91 44.76 2.15
C LEU A 168 32.13 45.08 3.05
N PRO A 169 31.98 45.65 4.26
CA PRO A 169 33.12 45.93 5.14
C PRO A 169 33.78 44.66 5.69
N PHE A 170 33.09 43.52 5.68
CA PHE A 170 33.60 42.22 6.15
C PHE A 170 34.28 41.41 5.05
N GLY A 171 34.66 42.03 3.92
CA GLY A 171 35.19 41.35 2.73
C GLY A 171 36.37 40.40 2.97
N GLN A 172 37.13 40.57 4.06
CA GLN A 172 38.26 39.69 4.43
C GLN A 172 37.94 38.69 5.54
N THR A 173 36.79 38.82 6.20
CA THR A 173 36.41 38.04 7.37
C THR A 173 35.08 37.34 7.09
N PRO A 174 35.08 36.14 6.47
CA PRO A 174 33.84 35.40 6.26
C PRO A 174 33.27 34.91 7.59
N GLY A 175 31.99 34.57 7.59
CA GLY A 175 31.28 34.07 8.77
C GLY A 175 30.18 34.99 9.26
N MET A 176 29.73 34.78 10.49
CA MET A 176 28.59 35.50 11.07
C MET A 176 28.98 36.91 11.51
N HIS A 177 28.21 37.89 11.03
CA HIS A 177 28.35 39.30 11.40
C HIS A 177 27.00 39.94 11.68
N LYS A 178 27.02 41.07 12.39
CA LYS A 178 25.85 41.91 12.61
C LYS A 178 25.83 43.07 11.64
N ILE A 179 24.70 43.23 10.95
CA ILE A 179 24.46 44.38 10.08
C ILE A 179 23.22 45.14 10.54
N GLN A 180 23.19 46.45 10.27
CA GLN A 180 22.04 47.30 10.53
C GLN A 180 21.33 47.62 9.21
N VAL A 181 20.10 47.12 9.08
CA VAL A 181 19.22 47.39 7.94
C VAL A 181 18.11 48.33 8.41
N ALA A 182 17.72 49.30 7.57
CA ALA A 182 16.70 50.27 7.96
C ALA A 182 15.35 49.57 8.26
N GLY A 183 14.77 49.87 9.43
CA GLY A 183 13.48 49.29 9.85
C GLY A 183 13.56 47.89 10.47
N LEU A 184 14.76 47.33 10.65
CA LEU A 184 15.00 46.07 11.36
C LEU A 184 15.85 46.31 12.61
N LYS A 185 15.74 45.41 13.58
CA LYS A 185 16.80 45.27 14.61
C LYS A 185 18.08 44.78 13.94
N ALA A 186 19.23 44.99 14.59
CA ALA A 186 20.51 44.48 14.11
C ALA A 186 20.37 43.00 13.71
N LEU A 187 20.65 42.70 12.46
CA LEU A 187 20.43 41.41 11.82
C LEU A 187 21.74 40.63 11.82
N GLU A 188 21.70 39.39 12.28
CA GLU A 188 22.81 38.46 12.16
C GLU A 188 22.78 37.79 10.79
N VAL A 189 23.86 37.95 10.02
CA VAL A 189 23.96 37.43 8.66
C VAL A 189 25.26 36.68 8.44
N LEU A 190 25.22 35.69 7.56
CA LEU A 190 26.42 35.01 7.09
C LEU A 190 27.02 35.81 5.91
N CYS A 191 28.23 36.30 6.11
CA CYS A 191 29.00 36.96 5.05
C CYS A 191 29.93 35.97 4.37
N GLU A 192 29.81 35.86 3.05
CA GLU A 192 30.59 34.98 2.18
C GLU A 192 31.59 35.80 1.36
N ASN A 193 32.81 35.29 1.22
CA ASN A 193 33.87 35.95 0.45
C ASN A 193 34.67 35.04 -0.50
N THR A 194 34.48 33.73 -0.44
CA THR A 194 35.24 32.72 -1.17
C THR A 194 34.61 32.32 -2.50
N ILE A 195 33.27 32.32 -2.59
CA ILE A 195 32.54 31.81 -3.75
C ILE A 195 32.47 32.83 -4.90
N ALA A 196 32.08 34.07 -4.58
CA ALA A 196 31.79 35.11 -5.57
C ALA A 196 32.57 36.42 -5.29
N GLY A 197 33.66 36.33 -4.53
CA GLY A 197 34.42 37.48 -4.03
C GLY A 197 33.81 38.07 -2.76
N PRO A 198 34.32 39.20 -2.25
CA PRO A 198 33.91 39.77 -0.96
C PRO A 198 32.53 40.45 -1.00
N GLY A 199 31.85 40.48 0.14
CA GLY A 199 30.68 41.34 0.36
C GLY A 199 29.31 40.69 0.18
N TRP A 200 29.25 39.38 -0.04
CA TRP A 200 27.99 38.68 -0.22
C TRP A 200 27.33 38.37 1.12
N THR A 201 26.04 38.70 1.21
CA THR A 201 25.17 38.26 2.30
C THR A 201 24.43 37.01 1.85
N VAL A 202 24.61 35.90 2.57
CA VAL A 202 23.96 34.63 2.22
C VAL A 202 22.49 34.66 2.67
N ILE A 203 21.57 34.55 1.71
CA ILE A 203 20.12 34.58 1.98
C ILE A 203 19.49 33.19 2.09
N GLN A 204 20.15 32.16 1.55
CA GLN A 204 19.74 30.76 1.59
C GLN A 204 20.97 29.88 1.43
N GLN A 205 21.01 28.75 2.15
CA GLN A 205 22.09 27.77 2.04
C GLN A 205 21.57 26.35 2.24
N ARG A 206 22.08 25.39 1.44
CA ARG A 206 21.84 23.94 1.55
C ARG A 206 23.17 23.20 1.42
N ILE A 207 23.66 22.60 2.51
CA ILE A 207 24.97 21.93 2.57
C ILE A 207 24.90 20.52 3.18
N ASN A 208 23.95 20.23 4.06
CA ASN A 208 23.88 18.94 4.78
C ASN A 208 22.50 18.28 4.79
N GLY A 209 21.45 18.97 4.32
CA GLY A 209 20.11 18.41 4.18
C GLY A 209 19.38 18.16 5.49
N LYS A 210 19.87 18.68 6.63
CA LYS A 210 19.27 18.44 7.95
C LYS A 210 18.04 19.32 8.24
N GLU A 211 17.90 20.43 7.53
CA GLU A 211 16.81 21.38 7.74
C GLU A 211 15.62 21.06 6.81
N ASN A 212 14.41 21.10 7.34
CA ASN A 212 13.19 20.92 6.55
C ASN A 212 12.77 22.25 5.91
N PHE A 213 12.67 22.29 4.58
CA PHE A 213 12.25 23.47 3.80
C PHE A 213 10.76 23.48 3.44
N TYR A 214 10.00 22.43 3.79
CA TYR A 214 8.55 22.44 3.71
C TYR A 214 7.97 23.07 4.97
N ARG A 215 7.95 24.42 5.00
CA ARG A 215 7.55 25.23 6.15
C ARG A 215 6.39 26.17 5.79
N ASP A 216 5.74 26.69 6.83
CA ASP A 216 4.61 27.61 6.70
C ASP A 216 5.05 29.04 6.32
N TRP A 217 4.07 29.89 6.05
CA TRP A 217 4.29 31.27 5.65
C TRP A 217 5.06 32.07 6.70
N SER A 218 4.67 31.95 7.96
CA SER A 218 5.30 32.71 9.05
C SER A 218 6.78 32.35 9.21
N THR A 219 7.10 31.07 9.07
CA THR A 219 8.47 30.55 9.15
C THR A 219 9.33 31.07 7.99
N TYR A 220 8.79 31.09 6.76
CA TYR A 220 9.52 31.68 5.62
C TYR A 220 9.62 33.21 5.69
N ARG A 221 8.62 33.89 6.25
CA ARG A 221 8.65 35.33 6.48
C ARG A 221 9.80 35.72 7.41
N ASP A 222 9.90 35.03 8.55
CA ASP A 222 10.83 35.38 9.63
C ASP A 222 12.23 34.76 9.44
N GLY A 223 12.32 33.65 8.70
CA GLY A 223 13.56 32.90 8.50
C GLY A 223 13.70 31.70 9.44
N PHE A 224 14.54 30.74 9.06
CA PHE A 224 14.73 29.49 9.81
C PHE A 224 16.08 28.82 9.49
N GLY A 225 16.43 27.82 10.30
CA GLY A 225 17.67 27.06 10.19
C GLY A 225 18.84 27.73 10.92
N ALA A 226 20.01 27.10 10.82
CA ALA A 226 21.22 27.58 11.47
C ALA A 226 22.27 27.98 10.43
N SER A 227 22.97 29.10 10.68
CA SER A 227 23.94 29.66 9.73
C SER A 227 25.16 28.78 9.46
N ASN A 228 25.47 27.85 10.36
CA ASN A 228 26.50 26.82 10.16
C ASN A 228 25.96 25.54 9.49
N ALA A 229 24.71 25.55 9.01
CA ALA A 229 24.00 24.43 8.43
C ALA A 229 23.15 24.89 7.23
N ASP A 230 22.04 24.21 6.99
CA ASP A 230 21.01 24.62 6.04
C ASP A 230 20.14 25.71 6.69
N PHE A 231 19.89 26.81 5.98
CA PHE A 231 19.06 27.91 6.48
C PHE A 231 18.44 28.76 5.38
N PHE A 232 17.46 29.58 5.78
CA PHE A 232 16.84 30.62 4.98
C PHE A 232 16.72 31.91 5.80
N LEU A 233 17.20 33.03 5.27
CA LEU A 233 17.33 34.29 6.03
C LEU A 233 15.98 34.88 6.45
N GLY A 234 14.92 34.63 5.68
CA GLY A 234 13.59 35.20 5.91
C GLY A 234 13.22 36.23 4.84
N LEU A 235 12.00 36.13 4.31
CA LEU A 235 11.52 36.98 3.22
C LEU A 235 11.45 38.46 3.63
N GLU A 236 11.08 38.76 4.88
CA GLU A 236 11.04 40.14 5.36
C GLU A 236 12.44 40.76 5.37
N HIS A 237 13.45 40.01 5.83
CA HIS A 237 14.83 40.46 5.81
C HIS A 237 15.34 40.70 4.37
N ILE A 238 15.06 39.78 3.45
CA ILE A 238 15.44 39.90 2.04
C ILE A 238 14.72 41.10 1.39
N HIS A 239 13.45 41.32 1.70
CA HIS A 239 12.70 42.47 1.19
C HIS A 239 13.33 43.79 1.66
N ARG A 240 13.60 43.93 2.96
CA ARG A 240 14.20 45.15 3.52
C ARG A 240 15.57 45.44 2.91
N LEU A 241 16.43 44.41 2.79
CA LEU A 241 17.72 44.51 2.12
C LEU A 241 17.56 45.03 0.69
N THR A 242 16.77 44.33 -0.14
CA THR A 242 16.63 44.65 -1.57
C THR A 242 15.81 45.92 -1.84
N ASN A 243 15.06 46.43 -0.85
CA ASN A 243 14.33 47.68 -0.95
C ASN A 243 15.18 48.90 -0.58
N GLU A 244 16.13 48.76 0.35
CA GLU A 244 16.99 49.85 0.81
C GLU A 244 17.93 50.34 -0.31
N ARG A 245 18.46 49.42 -1.13
CA ARG A 245 19.36 49.73 -2.23
C ARG A 245 19.33 48.64 -3.32
N PRO A 246 19.77 48.94 -4.55
CA PRO A 246 19.95 47.91 -5.57
C PRO A 246 20.88 46.79 -5.09
N HIS A 247 20.44 45.55 -5.23
CA HIS A 247 21.21 44.36 -4.92
C HIS A 247 21.36 43.51 -6.18
N GLU A 248 22.47 42.79 -6.26
CA GLU A 248 22.69 41.70 -7.21
C GLU A 248 22.48 40.35 -6.52
N LEU A 249 22.23 39.30 -7.31
CA LEU A 249 22.02 37.94 -6.81
C LEU A 249 23.00 36.99 -7.47
N TYR A 250 23.72 36.24 -6.64
CA TYR A 250 24.57 35.14 -7.08
C TYR A 250 24.02 33.82 -6.56
N ILE A 251 23.75 32.89 -7.46
CA ILE A 251 23.28 31.54 -7.16
C ILE A 251 24.41 30.58 -7.47
N TYR A 252 24.86 29.84 -6.46
CA TYR A 252 25.89 28.81 -6.56
C TYR A 252 25.27 27.45 -6.28
N MET A 253 25.54 26.46 -7.13
CA MET A 253 25.09 25.09 -6.97
C MET A 253 26.21 24.12 -7.33
N GLU A 254 26.47 23.16 -6.45
CA GLU A 254 27.44 22.09 -6.68
C GLU A 254 26.72 20.74 -6.78
N ARG A 255 27.11 19.94 -7.78
CA ARG A 255 26.62 18.56 -7.96
C ARG A 255 27.49 17.58 -7.17
N PHE A 256 26.96 16.39 -6.87
CA PHE A 256 27.71 15.33 -6.19
C PHE A 256 29.01 14.89 -6.89
N ASN A 257 29.16 15.15 -8.18
CA ASN A 257 30.39 14.88 -8.92
C ASN A 257 31.38 16.06 -8.92
N GLY A 258 31.18 17.08 -8.07
CA GLY A 258 31.99 18.29 -7.97
C GLY A 258 31.75 19.33 -9.06
N ALA A 259 30.83 19.09 -10.00
CA ALA A 259 30.55 20.06 -11.05
C ALA A 259 29.75 21.25 -10.51
N VAL A 260 30.27 22.46 -10.72
CA VAL A 260 29.65 23.70 -10.26
C VAL A 260 28.85 24.39 -11.36
N ILE A 261 27.63 24.80 -11.03
CA ILE A 261 26.76 25.63 -11.86
C ILE A 261 26.47 26.92 -11.09
N HIS A 262 26.68 28.08 -11.72
CA HIS A 262 26.38 29.37 -11.12
C HIS A 262 25.61 30.30 -12.07
N ALA A 263 24.84 31.21 -11.47
CA ALA A 263 24.11 32.27 -12.16
C ALA A 263 24.20 33.57 -11.36
N HIS A 264 24.60 34.65 -12.01
CA HIS A 264 24.74 36.00 -11.47
C HIS A 264 23.76 36.93 -12.17
N TYR A 265 22.88 37.57 -11.40
CA TYR A 265 21.93 38.57 -11.87
C TYR A 265 22.36 39.93 -11.35
N ASP A 266 22.56 40.90 -12.25
CA ASP A 266 22.99 42.26 -11.87
C ASP A 266 21.92 43.10 -11.14
N GLN A 267 20.72 42.56 -10.98
CA GLN A 267 19.63 43.13 -10.19
C GLN A 267 18.79 42.03 -9.54
N PHE A 268 18.36 42.24 -8.31
CA PHE A 268 17.47 41.37 -7.55
C PHE A 268 16.64 42.21 -6.59
N LYS A 269 15.31 42.08 -6.70
CA LYS A 269 14.37 42.75 -5.80
C LYS A 269 13.10 41.94 -5.61
N ILE A 270 12.63 41.87 -4.37
CA ILE A 270 11.33 41.30 -4.01
C ILE A 270 10.39 42.38 -3.43
N SER A 271 9.08 42.20 -3.58
CA SER A 271 8.07 43.09 -2.98
C SER A 271 7.89 42.82 -1.49
N ASP A 272 6.97 43.55 -0.86
CA ASP A 272 6.64 43.41 0.56
C ASP A 272 5.68 42.23 0.82
N GLU A 273 5.33 42.00 2.09
CA GLU A 273 4.39 40.94 2.47
C GLU A 273 2.98 41.13 1.88
N ALA A 274 2.56 42.37 1.66
CA ALA A 274 1.23 42.69 1.14
C ALA A 274 1.07 42.20 -0.31
N ASP A 275 2.12 42.29 -1.13
CA ASP A 275 2.18 41.69 -2.47
C ASP A 275 2.77 40.25 -2.46
N GLY A 276 2.88 39.62 -1.28
CA GLY A 276 3.30 38.22 -1.16
C GLY A 276 4.76 37.99 -1.54
N TYR A 277 5.63 38.95 -1.23
CA TYR A 277 7.07 38.90 -1.50
C TYR A 277 7.41 38.57 -2.95
N ARG A 278 6.62 39.07 -3.91
CA ARG A 278 6.76 38.84 -5.34
C ARG A 278 8.19 39.11 -5.82
N LEU A 279 8.71 38.23 -6.69
CA LEU A 279 10.00 38.43 -7.34
C LEU A 279 9.91 39.53 -8.42
N LEU A 280 10.03 40.79 -8.00
CA LEU A 280 9.77 41.95 -8.86
C LEU A 280 10.80 42.11 -9.99
N ARG A 281 12.07 41.92 -9.69
CA ARG A 281 13.14 42.25 -10.64
C ARG A 281 14.27 41.25 -10.57
N LEU A 282 14.63 40.76 -11.75
CA LEU A 282 15.89 40.08 -12.02
C LEU A 282 16.62 40.83 -13.13
N GLY A 283 17.91 41.08 -12.93
CA GLY A 283 18.79 41.77 -13.87
C GLY A 283 19.24 40.91 -15.04
N LYS A 284 20.25 41.32 -15.81
CA LYS A 284 20.85 40.45 -16.84
C LYS A 284 21.59 39.29 -16.17
N MET A 285 21.36 38.08 -16.66
CA MET A 285 22.03 36.87 -16.15
C MET A 285 23.39 36.67 -16.83
N LYS A 286 24.42 36.37 -16.04
CA LYS A 286 25.73 35.82 -16.45
C LYS A 286 26.02 34.54 -15.68
N GLY A 287 26.80 33.63 -16.24
CA GLY A 287 27.19 32.39 -15.56
C GLY A 287 27.43 31.24 -16.53
N ASN A 288 27.73 30.05 -15.98
CA ASN A 288 28.01 28.85 -16.77
C ASN A 288 26.79 27.92 -16.94
N GLY A 289 25.61 28.33 -16.47
CA GLY A 289 24.35 27.61 -16.67
C GLY A 289 23.91 27.62 -18.14
N LYS A 290 23.42 26.47 -18.64
CA LYS A 290 22.96 26.31 -20.03
C LYS A 290 21.71 27.14 -20.39
N ALA A 291 20.98 27.65 -19.39
CA ALA A 291 19.77 28.46 -19.57
C ALA A 291 19.51 29.35 -18.34
N ASP A 292 18.80 30.47 -18.55
CA ASP A 292 18.28 31.32 -17.46
C ASP A 292 17.01 30.68 -16.87
N TRP A 293 17.25 29.72 -15.98
CA TRP A 293 16.17 28.95 -15.35
C TRP A 293 15.41 29.75 -14.28
N PHE A 294 16.00 30.83 -13.73
CA PHE A 294 15.35 31.61 -12.67
C PHE A 294 14.39 32.66 -13.22
N ARG A 295 14.64 33.17 -14.45
CA ARG A 295 13.81 34.19 -15.11
C ARG A 295 12.32 33.92 -15.09
N LYS A 296 11.92 32.67 -15.33
CA LYS A 296 10.52 32.25 -15.42
C LYS A 296 9.72 32.50 -14.14
N HIS A 297 10.42 32.64 -13.01
CA HIS A 297 9.83 32.93 -11.71
C HIS A 297 9.63 34.44 -11.48
N GLN A 298 10.13 35.30 -12.37
CA GLN A 298 9.96 36.74 -12.26
C GLN A 298 8.48 37.12 -12.31
N ASN A 299 8.08 38.05 -11.46
CA ASN A 299 6.71 38.50 -11.19
C ASN A 299 5.81 37.47 -10.51
N MET A 300 6.30 36.30 -10.11
CA MET A 300 5.52 35.35 -9.31
C MET A 300 5.55 35.76 -7.84
N GLN A 301 4.45 35.54 -7.12
CA GLN A 301 4.38 35.67 -5.66
C GLN A 301 5.08 34.47 -5.02
N PHE A 302 5.63 34.66 -3.83
CA PHE A 302 6.15 33.54 -3.06
C PHE A 302 4.97 32.71 -2.55
N ALA A 303 5.09 31.40 -2.58
CA ALA A 303 4.04 30.49 -2.12
C ALA A 303 4.62 29.47 -1.15
N THR A 304 3.91 29.26 -0.05
CA THR A 304 4.13 28.19 0.93
C THR A 304 2.91 27.28 0.96
N HIS A 305 3.01 26.12 1.59
CA HIS A 305 1.93 25.13 1.59
C HIS A 305 0.60 25.61 2.21
N ASP A 306 0.68 26.59 3.12
CA ASP A 306 -0.42 27.24 3.84
C ASP A 306 -0.85 28.58 3.20
N ARG A 307 -0.03 29.15 2.31
CA ARG A 307 -0.33 30.38 1.57
C ARG A 307 0.10 30.23 0.11
N ASP A 308 -0.66 29.40 -0.60
CA ASP A 308 -0.41 29.04 -1.99
C ASP A 308 -1.44 29.69 -2.93
N ASN A 309 -1.06 29.75 -4.20
CA ASN A 309 -1.96 30.11 -5.29
C ASN A 309 -3.01 28.99 -5.50
N ALA A 310 -4.03 29.23 -6.32
CA ALA A 310 -5.10 28.25 -6.59
C ALA A 310 -4.61 26.86 -7.04
N ILE A 311 -3.38 26.75 -7.56
CA ILE A 311 -2.80 25.54 -8.14
C ILE A 311 -1.91 24.76 -7.12
N LYS A 312 -1.85 25.17 -5.85
CA LYS A 312 -1.18 24.44 -4.76
C LYS A 312 0.25 23.92 -5.09
N CYS A 313 1.06 24.74 -5.77
CA CYS A 313 2.40 24.39 -6.21
C CYS A 313 3.34 23.98 -5.06
N ALA A 314 3.28 24.69 -3.95
CA ALA A 314 4.13 24.45 -2.80
C ALA A 314 3.86 23.09 -2.16
N GLN A 315 2.59 22.66 -2.18
CA GLN A 315 2.19 21.30 -1.75
C GLN A 315 2.62 20.23 -2.76
N LEU A 316 2.67 20.55 -4.05
CA LEU A 316 3.08 19.60 -5.09
C LEU A 316 4.59 19.29 -5.04
N PHE A 317 5.40 20.31 -4.74
CA PHE A 317 6.87 20.21 -4.74
C PHE A 317 7.47 20.13 -3.33
N ASP A 318 6.65 19.95 -2.29
CA ASP A 318 7.03 19.98 -0.87
C ASP A 318 8.05 21.08 -0.54
N SER A 319 7.83 22.26 -1.09
CA SER A 319 8.77 23.37 -0.97
C SER A 319 8.05 24.69 -1.14
N ALA A 320 8.65 25.75 -0.59
CA ALA A 320 8.17 27.10 -0.84
C ALA A 320 9.04 27.79 -1.87
N TRP A 321 8.41 28.50 -2.81
CA TRP A 321 9.13 29.18 -3.88
C TRP A 321 8.27 30.21 -4.61
N TRP A 322 8.91 31.01 -5.47
CA TRP A 322 8.26 31.80 -6.51
C TRP A 322 7.82 30.90 -7.68
N PHE A 323 6.83 30.04 -7.49
CA PHE A 323 6.45 29.07 -8.53
C PHE A 323 5.87 29.74 -9.79
N ASP A 324 6.27 29.24 -10.96
CA ASP A 324 5.65 29.61 -12.23
C ASP A 324 4.32 28.87 -12.38
N ASN A 325 3.22 29.62 -12.28
CA ASN A 325 1.86 29.07 -12.35
C ASN A 325 1.58 28.24 -13.62
N LYS A 326 2.33 28.46 -14.72
CA LYS A 326 2.16 27.69 -15.98
C LYS A 326 2.74 26.27 -15.93
N LYS A 327 3.56 25.93 -14.92
CA LYS A 327 4.22 24.62 -14.79
C LYS A 327 3.79 23.83 -13.56
N CYS A 328 2.93 24.40 -12.72
CA CYS A 328 2.34 23.68 -11.59
C CYS A 328 1.08 22.90 -11.96
N GLU A 329 0.69 22.86 -13.23
CA GLU A 329 -0.39 21.99 -13.66
C GLU A 329 0.06 20.54 -13.48
N ALA A 330 -0.52 19.82 -12.51
CA ALA A 330 -0.57 18.37 -12.62
C ALA A 330 -1.39 18.09 -13.88
N ILE A 331 -0.75 17.82 -15.01
CA ILE A 331 -1.46 17.66 -16.27
C ILE A 331 -2.32 16.39 -16.14
N PRO A 332 -3.66 16.46 -16.26
CA PRO A 332 -4.46 15.24 -16.30
C PRO A 332 -4.09 14.43 -17.54
N GLY A 333 -4.13 13.11 -17.46
CA GLY A 333 -3.80 12.23 -18.58
C GLY A 333 -2.68 11.25 -18.27
N MET A 334 -2.13 10.64 -19.32
CA MET A 334 -1.15 9.57 -19.19
C MET A 334 0.24 10.11 -18.90
N HIS A 335 0.89 9.53 -17.88
CA HIS A 335 2.27 9.84 -17.48
C HIS A 335 3.07 8.56 -17.26
N LYS A 336 4.38 8.65 -17.48
CA LYS A 336 5.31 7.58 -17.11
C LYS A 336 5.87 7.85 -15.72
N ILE A 337 5.70 6.91 -14.80
CA ILE A 337 6.30 6.94 -13.47
C ILE A 337 7.31 5.81 -13.32
N GLN A 338 8.30 6.02 -12.45
CA GLN A 338 9.27 5.00 -12.09
C GLN A 338 8.94 4.49 -10.70
N VAL A 339 8.72 3.18 -10.58
CA VAL A 339 8.43 2.48 -9.31
C VAL A 339 9.53 1.46 -9.10
N ALA A 340 9.98 1.28 -7.85
CA ALA A 340 11.02 0.31 -7.55
C ALA A 340 10.55 -1.11 -7.93
N GLY A 341 11.36 -1.86 -8.68
CA GLY A 341 11.01 -3.21 -9.13
C GLY A 341 10.14 -3.28 -10.41
N LEU A 342 9.73 -2.14 -10.98
CA LEU A 342 9.03 -2.08 -12.28
C LEU A 342 9.87 -1.39 -13.36
N LYS A 343 9.60 -1.75 -14.62
CA LYS A 343 9.91 -0.85 -15.74
C LYS A 343 9.01 0.39 -15.63
N ALA A 344 9.43 1.50 -16.25
CA ALA A 344 8.64 2.72 -16.30
C ALA A 344 7.17 2.41 -16.64
N LEU A 345 6.26 2.74 -15.71
CA LEU A 345 4.86 2.38 -15.72
C LEU A 345 4.04 3.56 -16.26
N ASP A 346 3.19 3.31 -17.25
CA ASP A 346 2.22 4.28 -17.73
C ASP A 346 1.01 4.32 -16.78
N VAL A 347 0.74 5.48 -16.18
CA VAL A 347 -0.38 5.71 -15.26
C VAL A 347 -1.26 6.86 -15.74
N LEU A 348 -2.56 6.77 -15.45
CA LEU A 348 -3.49 7.87 -15.67
C LEU A 348 -3.53 8.74 -14.41
N CYS A 349 -3.09 9.99 -14.54
CA CYS A 349 -3.20 11.00 -13.49
C CYS A 349 -4.52 11.77 -13.65
N GLU A 350 -5.26 11.90 -12.55
CA GLU A 350 -6.50 12.68 -12.47
C GLU A 350 -6.33 13.81 -11.46
N ASN A 351 -6.80 15.00 -11.81
CA ASN A 351 -6.66 16.19 -10.98
C ASN A 351 -7.97 16.97 -10.74
N THR A 352 -9.04 16.62 -11.43
CA THR A 352 -10.30 17.40 -11.45
C THR A 352 -11.26 17.03 -10.32
N ILE A 353 -11.19 15.79 -9.81
CA ILE A 353 -12.18 15.26 -8.86
C ILE A 353 -11.68 15.28 -7.42
N ALA A 354 -10.44 14.86 -7.18
CA ALA A 354 -9.87 14.69 -5.83
C ALA A 354 -8.70 15.65 -5.53
N GLY A 355 -8.45 16.62 -6.41
CA GLY A 355 -7.27 17.49 -6.37
C GLY A 355 -6.05 16.83 -7.03
N LEU A 356 -4.84 17.34 -6.77
CA LEU A 356 -3.62 16.93 -7.47
C LEU A 356 -3.03 15.60 -6.95
N GLY A 357 -2.24 14.92 -7.79
CA GLY A 357 -1.39 13.79 -7.38
C GLY A 357 -2.05 12.42 -7.33
N TRP A 358 -3.26 12.27 -7.89
CA TRP A 358 -3.98 11.00 -7.86
C TRP A 358 -3.72 10.14 -9.09
N ILE A 359 -3.34 8.89 -8.87
CA ILE A 359 -3.23 7.84 -9.88
C ILE A 359 -4.55 7.08 -9.93
N VAL A 360 -5.18 7.01 -11.10
CA VAL A 360 -6.38 6.21 -11.32
C VAL A 360 -6.00 4.73 -11.46
N ILE A 361 -6.49 3.89 -10.54
CA ILE A 361 -6.22 2.45 -10.53
C ILE A 361 -7.35 1.62 -11.17
N GLN A 362 -8.56 2.20 -11.20
CA GLN A 362 -9.73 1.61 -11.84
C GLN A 362 -10.64 2.72 -12.33
N GLN A 363 -11.22 2.56 -13.52
CA GLN A 363 -12.17 3.50 -14.10
C GLN A 363 -13.28 2.77 -14.87
N ARG A 364 -14.52 3.18 -14.63
CA ARG A 364 -15.73 2.81 -15.40
C ARG A 364 -16.43 4.09 -15.84
N ILE A 365 -16.53 4.35 -17.13
CA ILE A 365 -17.12 5.58 -17.71
C ILE A 365 -18.02 5.31 -18.90
N ASN A 366 -17.81 4.18 -19.62
CA ASN A 366 -18.55 3.88 -20.84
C ASN A 366 -19.00 2.41 -20.94
N GLY A 367 -18.46 1.51 -20.12
CA GLY A 367 -18.85 0.09 -20.11
C GLY A 367 -18.39 -0.72 -21.31
N ILE A 368 -17.48 -0.19 -22.15
CA ILE A 368 -16.99 -0.87 -23.35
C ILE A 368 -16.09 -2.05 -22.97
N GLU A 369 -15.27 -1.88 -21.93
CA GLU A 369 -14.36 -2.91 -21.46
C GLU A 369 -15.10 -3.93 -20.58
N ASN A 370 -14.86 -5.22 -20.83
CA ASN A 370 -15.45 -6.28 -20.01
C ASN A 370 -14.57 -6.55 -18.79
N PHE A 371 -15.17 -6.52 -17.59
CA PHE A 371 -14.49 -6.74 -16.31
C PHE A 371 -14.63 -8.18 -15.80
N TYR A 372 -15.38 -9.05 -16.48
CA TYR A 372 -15.35 -10.49 -16.22
C TYR A 372 -14.11 -11.13 -16.86
N ARG A 373 -12.97 -10.95 -16.19
CA ARG A 373 -11.65 -11.40 -16.66
C ARG A 373 -11.02 -12.42 -15.71
N ASN A 374 -9.99 -13.10 -16.20
CA ASN A 374 -9.27 -14.14 -15.46
C ASN A 374 -8.19 -13.54 -14.55
N TRP A 375 -7.56 -14.37 -13.72
CA TRP A 375 -6.54 -13.94 -12.76
C TRP A 375 -5.39 -13.18 -13.41
N ILE A 376 -4.83 -13.75 -14.49
CA ILE A 376 -3.64 -13.19 -15.17
C ILE A 376 -3.95 -11.81 -15.75
N THR A 377 -5.14 -11.62 -16.30
CA THR A 377 -5.57 -10.32 -16.83
C THR A 377 -5.70 -9.28 -15.72
N TYR A 378 -6.30 -9.62 -14.58
CA TYR A 378 -6.41 -8.71 -13.44
C TYR A 378 -5.06 -8.41 -12.78
N ARG A 379 -4.17 -9.40 -12.72
CA ARG A 379 -2.80 -9.26 -12.25
C ARG A 379 -2.03 -8.20 -13.04
N ASN A 380 -2.07 -8.30 -14.38
CA ASN A 380 -1.27 -7.46 -15.26
C ASN A 380 -1.95 -6.11 -15.62
N GLY A 381 -3.27 -6.02 -15.50
CA GLY A 381 -4.05 -4.85 -15.92
C GLY A 381 -4.61 -4.99 -17.35
N PHE A 382 -5.63 -4.20 -17.65
CA PHE A 382 -6.36 -4.23 -18.93
C PHE A 382 -7.16 -2.95 -19.17
N GLY A 383 -7.65 -2.79 -20.41
CA GLY A 383 -8.43 -1.63 -20.84
C GLY A 383 -7.58 -0.47 -21.34
N LEU A 384 -8.24 0.62 -21.73
CA LEU A 384 -7.62 1.82 -22.28
C LEU A 384 -7.91 3.04 -21.40
N SER A 385 -6.93 3.91 -21.23
CA SER A 385 -7.04 5.06 -20.33
C SER A 385 -8.06 6.12 -20.75
N ASN A 386 -8.48 6.13 -22.02
CA ASN A 386 -9.56 6.97 -22.53
C ASN A 386 -10.96 6.33 -22.37
N GLY A 387 -11.06 5.19 -21.69
CA GLY A 387 -12.27 4.42 -21.47
C GLY A 387 -12.28 3.73 -20.11
N ASP A 388 -12.86 2.54 -20.08
CA ASP A 388 -12.85 1.67 -18.92
C ASP A 388 -11.52 0.91 -18.83
N PHE A 389 -10.89 0.88 -17.64
CA PHE A 389 -9.63 0.16 -17.44
C PHE A 389 -9.38 -0.21 -15.98
N PHE A 390 -8.43 -1.12 -15.80
CA PHE A 390 -7.90 -1.54 -14.51
C PHE A 390 -6.37 -1.59 -14.58
N LEU A 391 -5.68 -0.92 -13.66
CA LEU A 391 -4.21 -0.73 -13.72
C LEU A 391 -3.43 -2.04 -13.60
N GLY A 392 -3.96 -3.02 -12.86
CA GLY A 392 -3.33 -4.30 -12.60
C GLY A 392 -2.94 -4.46 -11.13
N LEU A 393 -3.25 -5.62 -10.56
CA LEU A 393 -3.01 -5.89 -9.13
C LEU A 393 -1.53 -5.82 -8.77
N GLU A 394 -0.64 -6.32 -9.63
CA GLU A 394 0.81 -6.27 -9.36
C GLU A 394 1.32 -4.82 -9.29
N HIS A 395 0.85 -3.97 -10.19
CA HIS A 395 1.19 -2.54 -10.18
C HIS A 395 0.66 -1.84 -8.93
N ILE A 396 -0.59 -2.12 -8.53
CA ILE A 396 -1.20 -1.54 -7.33
C ILE A 396 -0.47 -2.02 -6.07
N HIS A 397 -0.10 -3.30 -5.99
CA HIS A 397 0.66 -3.85 -4.87
C HIS A 397 2.00 -3.13 -4.73
N LEU A 398 2.77 -3.02 -5.81
CA LEU A 398 4.10 -2.39 -5.77
C LEU A 398 4.03 -0.92 -5.39
N LEU A 399 3.05 -0.18 -5.93
CA LEU A 399 2.81 1.23 -5.56
C LEU A 399 2.49 1.36 -4.07
N THR A 400 1.51 0.60 -3.58
CA THR A 400 1.01 0.72 -2.19
C THR A 400 1.93 0.10 -1.15
N ASN A 401 2.87 -0.77 -1.55
CA ASN A 401 3.87 -1.36 -0.67
C ASN A 401 5.13 -0.50 -0.53
N GLU A 402 5.47 0.31 -1.53
CA GLU A 402 6.65 1.20 -1.49
C GLU A 402 6.44 2.36 -0.51
N THR A 403 5.25 2.97 -0.51
CA THR A 403 4.91 4.09 0.38
C THR A 403 3.46 3.96 0.87
N PRO A 404 3.13 4.45 2.08
CA PRO A 404 1.74 4.52 2.52
C PRO A 404 0.89 5.31 1.52
N HIS A 405 -0.21 4.73 1.05
CA HIS A 405 -1.13 5.40 0.12
C HIS A 405 -2.49 5.65 0.77
N GLU A 406 -3.17 6.69 0.32
CA GLU A 406 -4.59 6.91 0.53
C GLU A 406 -5.41 6.53 -0.71
N LEU A 407 -6.69 6.23 -0.51
CA LEU A 407 -7.64 5.83 -1.55
C LEU A 407 -8.80 6.82 -1.63
N PHE A 408 -9.15 7.23 -2.85
CA PHE A 408 -10.34 8.01 -3.16
C PHE A 408 -11.22 7.26 -4.15
N ILE A 409 -12.48 7.05 -3.80
CA ILE A 409 -13.48 6.41 -4.64
C ILE A 409 -14.50 7.47 -5.03
N TYR A 410 -14.60 7.75 -6.33
CA TYR A 410 -15.61 8.63 -6.93
C TYR A 410 -16.69 7.81 -7.62
N MET A 411 -17.94 8.14 -7.36
CA MET A 411 -19.10 7.48 -7.98
C MET A 411 -20.14 8.52 -8.41
N GLU A 412 -20.53 8.49 -9.67
CA GLU A 412 -21.57 9.34 -10.25
C GLU A 412 -22.74 8.47 -10.71
N ARG A 413 -23.96 8.86 -10.35
CA ARG A 413 -25.21 8.24 -10.82
C ARG A 413 -25.67 8.86 -12.14
N PHE A 414 -26.56 8.17 -12.86
CA PHE A 414 -27.13 8.69 -14.11
C PHE A 414 -27.94 9.98 -13.96
N ASN A 415 -28.47 10.24 -12.76
CA ASN A 415 -29.13 11.50 -12.43
C ASN A 415 -28.17 12.65 -12.05
N GLY A 416 -26.85 12.43 -12.16
CA GLY A 416 -25.81 13.42 -11.84
C GLY A 416 -25.45 13.52 -10.35
N ALA A 417 -26.07 12.73 -9.47
CA ALA A 417 -25.70 12.71 -8.06
C ALA A 417 -24.32 12.06 -7.86
N VAL A 418 -23.46 12.72 -7.07
CA VAL A 418 -22.09 12.27 -6.78
C VAL A 418 -21.97 11.78 -5.35
N ILE A 419 -21.38 10.60 -5.21
CA ILE A 419 -21.03 9.97 -3.93
C ILE A 419 -19.53 9.68 -3.95
N TYR A 420 -18.83 10.01 -2.88
CA TYR A 420 -17.41 9.70 -2.73
C TYR A 420 -17.06 9.22 -1.33
N ALA A 421 -16.00 8.42 -1.28
CA ALA A 421 -15.38 7.94 -0.05
C ALA A 421 -13.86 8.06 -0.16
N ARG A 422 -13.22 8.56 0.89
CA ARG A 422 -11.76 8.68 1.01
C ARG A 422 -11.30 7.91 2.24
N TYR A 423 -10.33 7.02 2.06
CA TYR A 423 -9.67 6.28 3.13
C TYR A 423 -8.25 6.79 3.26
N ASP A 424 -7.83 7.16 4.46
CA ASP A 424 -6.48 7.70 4.69
C ASP A 424 -5.38 6.62 4.71
N HIS A 425 -5.73 5.35 4.49
CA HIS A 425 -4.79 4.26 4.25
C HIS A 425 -5.42 3.21 3.32
N PHE A 426 -4.65 2.76 2.32
CA PHE A 426 -4.99 1.70 1.38
C PHE A 426 -3.74 0.96 0.93
N GLN A 427 -3.78 -0.37 1.06
CA GLN A 427 -2.71 -1.26 0.64
C GLN A 427 -3.27 -2.63 0.28
N ILE A 428 -2.62 -3.31 -0.66
CA ILE A 428 -2.91 -4.70 -0.99
C ILE A 428 -1.66 -5.56 -0.82
N ALA A 429 -1.86 -6.81 -0.38
CA ALA A 429 -0.78 -7.78 -0.22
C ALA A 429 -0.20 -8.22 -1.58
N ASN A 430 0.83 -9.05 -1.56
CA ASN A 430 1.45 -9.59 -2.77
C ASN A 430 0.62 -10.71 -3.41
N GLU A 431 1.06 -11.21 -4.57
CA GLU A 431 0.38 -12.29 -5.29
C GLU A 431 0.29 -13.61 -4.50
N ALA A 432 1.29 -13.91 -3.65
CA ALA A 432 1.31 -15.12 -2.84
C ALA A 432 0.17 -15.13 -1.80
N ASP A 433 -0.21 -13.96 -1.29
CA ASP A 433 -1.39 -13.76 -0.46
C ASP A 433 -2.65 -13.36 -1.27
N GLY A 434 -2.66 -13.65 -2.58
CA GLY A 434 -3.81 -13.40 -3.44
C GLY A 434 -4.23 -11.93 -3.52
N TYR A 435 -3.27 -11.00 -3.40
CA TYR A 435 -3.51 -9.56 -3.37
C TYR A 435 -4.56 -9.12 -2.35
N ARG A 436 -4.58 -9.76 -1.16
CA ARG A 436 -5.50 -9.44 -0.07
C ARG A 436 -5.60 -7.94 0.19
N LEU A 437 -6.83 -7.43 0.35
CA LEU A 437 -7.06 -6.05 0.79
C LEU A 437 -6.67 -5.93 2.26
N LEU A 438 -5.65 -5.13 2.57
CA LEU A 438 -5.23 -4.90 3.94
C LEU A 438 -6.18 -3.92 4.65
N PRO A 439 -6.15 -3.83 5.99
CA PRO A 439 -7.01 -2.92 6.74
C PRO A 439 -6.95 -1.48 6.20
N LEU A 440 -8.12 -0.88 5.97
CA LEU A 440 -8.24 0.47 5.46
C LEU A 440 -8.12 1.49 6.59
N GLY A 441 -7.76 2.71 6.22
CA GLY A 441 -7.71 3.84 7.12
C GLY A 441 -9.09 4.38 7.52
N ASN A 442 -9.10 5.50 8.24
CA ASN A 442 -10.31 6.24 8.57
C ASN A 442 -11.02 6.71 7.30
N MET A 443 -12.32 6.44 7.19
CA MET A 443 -13.13 6.87 6.06
C MET A 443 -13.69 8.28 6.29
N THR A 444 -13.58 9.14 5.29
CA THR A 444 -14.28 10.42 5.17
C THR A 444 -15.04 10.47 3.84
N GLY A 445 -16.08 11.28 3.73
CA GLY A 445 -16.82 11.44 2.48
C GLY A 445 -18.28 11.80 2.68
N ASN A 446 -19.01 11.90 1.58
CA ASN A 446 -20.46 12.16 1.59
C ASN A 446 -21.29 10.87 1.40
N GLY A 447 -20.65 9.70 1.42
CA GLY A 447 -21.31 8.40 1.46
C GLY A 447 -22.04 8.17 2.79
N ASN A 448 -23.24 7.61 2.71
CA ASN A 448 -24.08 7.25 3.87
C ASN A 448 -23.65 5.94 4.57
N LYS A 449 -22.71 5.18 3.99
CA LYS A 449 -22.21 3.91 4.53
C LYS A 449 -20.75 3.69 4.12
N ASP A 450 -19.99 3.00 4.96
CA ASP A 450 -18.67 2.48 4.61
C ASP A 450 -18.82 1.12 3.92
N TRP A 451 -18.89 1.13 2.59
CA TRP A 451 -19.09 -0.09 1.82
C TRP A 451 -17.82 -0.94 1.68
N LEU A 452 -16.62 -0.33 1.68
CA LEU A 452 -15.38 -1.07 1.41
C LEU A 452 -14.86 -1.82 2.64
N ARG A 453 -15.19 -1.35 3.86
CA ARG A 453 -14.76 -2.01 5.11
C ARG A 453 -15.10 -3.49 5.19
N ALA A 454 -16.25 -3.90 4.65
CA ALA A 454 -16.70 -5.29 4.65
C ALA A 454 -15.83 -6.23 3.78
N HIS A 455 -14.92 -5.66 3.00
CA HIS A 455 -14.03 -6.38 2.09
C HIS A 455 -12.59 -6.46 2.62
N GLU A 456 -12.29 -5.87 3.77
CA GLU A 456 -10.97 -5.97 4.41
C GLU A 456 -10.60 -7.42 4.72
N ASN A 457 -9.32 -7.74 4.56
CA ASN A 457 -8.69 -9.04 4.80
C ASN A 457 -9.15 -10.17 3.86
N PHE A 458 -10.00 -9.89 2.88
CA PHE A 458 -10.35 -10.85 1.85
C PHE A 458 -9.34 -10.82 0.70
N GLN A 459 -9.08 -12.00 0.12
CA GLN A 459 -8.25 -12.15 -1.06
C GLN A 459 -9.00 -11.66 -2.30
N PHE A 460 -8.26 -11.21 -3.31
CA PHE A 460 -8.87 -10.91 -4.60
C PHE A 460 -9.31 -12.21 -5.26
N ALA A 461 -10.49 -12.23 -5.85
CA ALA A 461 -11.05 -13.42 -6.47
C ALA A 461 -11.54 -13.13 -7.90
N THR A 462 -11.16 -14.02 -8.81
CA THR A 462 -11.62 -14.06 -10.21
C THR A 462 -12.33 -15.39 -10.46
N HIS A 463 -13.07 -15.50 -11.57
CA HIS A 463 -13.86 -16.70 -11.89
C HIS A 463 -13.05 -18.00 -12.05
N ASP A 464 -11.74 -17.89 -12.26
CA ASP A 464 -10.76 -18.97 -12.37
C ASP A 464 -9.92 -19.17 -11.09
N ARG A 465 -10.08 -18.30 -10.07
CA ARG A 465 -9.37 -18.36 -8.78
C ARG A 465 -10.28 -17.94 -7.62
N ASP A 466 -11.45 -18.58 -7.53
CA ASP A 466 -12.47 -18.41 -6.48
C ASP A 466 -13.03 -19.78 -6.09
N ASN A 467 -12.25 -20.53 -5.31
CA ASN A 467 -12.53 -21.94 -5.03
C ASN A 467 -13.49 -22.18 -3.86
N GLU A 468 -13.75 -21.17 -3.02
CA GLU A 468 -14.52 -21.37 -1.77
C GLU A 468 -15.94 -20.80 -1.84
N SER A 469 -16.18 -19.73 -2.61
CA SER A 469 -17.42 -18.95 -2.54
C SER A 469 -18.18 -18.85 -3.86
N ASN A 470 -17.50 -19.00 -5.00
CA ASN A 470 -18.02 -18.77 -6.35
C ASN A 470 -18.65 -17.37 -6.56
N CYS A 471 -18.37 -16.39 -5.68
CA CYS A 471 -18.88 -15.02 -5.82
C CYS A 471 -18.52 -14.42 -7.18
N ALA A 472 -17.28 -14.61 -7.64
CA ALA A 472 -16.80 -14.05 -8.91
C ALA A 472 -17.63 -14.53 -10.11
N ARG A 473 -18.01 -15.82 -10.11
CA ARG A 473 -18.89 -16.41 -11.14
C ARG A 473 -20.33 -15.94 -11.03
N GLN A 474 -20.86 -15.83 -9.81
CA GLN A 474 -22.22 -15.37 -9.57
C GLN A 474 -22.41 -13.88 -9.91
N ARG A 475 -21.37 -13.07 -9.70
CA ARG A 475 -21.38 -11.62 -9.89
C ARG A 475 -20.90 -11.19 -11.28
N TYR A 476 -20.36 -12.13 -12.07
CA TYR A 476 -19.74 -11.88 -13.37
C TYR A 476 -18.67 -10.78 -13.29
N SER A 477 -17.80 -10.87 -12.30
CA SER A 477 -16.81 -9.84 -11.98
C SER A 477 -15.63 -10.40 -11.18
N ALA A 478 -14.70 -9.53 -10.80
CA ALA A 478 -13.63 -9.85 -9.87
C ALA A 478 -13.44 -8.75 -8.84
N TRP A 479 -13.27 -9.13 -7.57
CA TRP A 479 -13.20 -8.21 -6.45
C TRP A 479 -12.58 -8.88 -5.22
N TRP A 480 -12.31 -8.09 -4.19
CA TRP A 480 -12.13 -8.58 -2.82
C TRP A 480 -13.49 -8.98 -2.27
N PHE A 481 -14.03 -10.13 -2.67
CA PHE A 481 -15.35 -10.55 -2.19
C PHE A 481 -15.24 -10.94 -0.73
N GLY A 482 -15.87 -10.16 0.16
CA GLY A 482 -16.12 -10.56 1.54
C GLY A 482 -17.13 -11.72 1.60
N PRO A 483 -18.26 -11.58 2.30
CA PRO A 483 -19.37 -12.54 2.19
C PRO A 483 -20.16 -12.32 0.87
N CYS A 484 -19.51 -12.53 -0.28
CA CYS A 484 -20.04 -12.27 -1.65
C CYS A 484 -20.61 -10.86 -1.90
N ALA A 485 -20.15 -9.87 -1.11
CA ALA A 485 -20.25 -8.42 -1.30
C ALA A 485 -21.65 -7.78 -1.45
N GLN A 486 -21.84 -6.60 -0.83
CA GLN A 486 -22.99 -5.71 -1.12
C GLN A 486 -22.67 -4.66 -2.19
N ILE A 487 -21.40 -4.31 -2.41
CA ILE A 487 -20.93 -3.42 -3.46
C ILE A 487 -19.87 -4.11 -4.31
N ASP A 488 -19.92 -3.92 -5.62
CA ASP A 488 -18.93 -4.42 -6.55
C ASP A 488 -18.73 -3.39 -7.67
N LEU A 489 -17.61 -2.67 -7.62
CA LEU A 489 -17.30 -1.61 -8.58
C LEU A 489 -16.83 -2.18 -9.94
N ASN A 490 -16.55 -3.47 -9.99
CA ASN A 490 -16.11 -4.20 -11.18
C ASN A 490 -17.23 -5.02 -11.82
N ALA A 491 -18.44 -5.02 -11.26
CA ALA A 491 -19.59 -5.71 -11.84
C ALA A 491 -19.95 -5.17 -13.25
N PRO A 492 -20.82 -5.88 -13.98
CA PRO A 492 -21.22 -5.47 -15.32
C PRO A 492 -21.83 -4.05 -15.35
N TYR A 493 -21.56 -3.34 -16.44
CA TYR A 493 -22.03 -1.97 -16.67
C TYR A 493 -23.29 -1.97 -17.53
N TYR A 494 -24.31 -1.21 -17.14
CA TYR A 494 -25.66 -1.31 -17.72
C TYR A 494 -26.06 -0.11 -18.60
N GLY A 495 -25.20 0.91 -18.76
CA GLY A 495 -25.44 2.04 -19.68
C GLY A 495 -26.63 2.95 -19.36
N ALA A 496 -27.45 2.61 -18.35
CA ALA A 496 -28.61 3.35 -17.88
C ALA A 496 -28.87 3.08 -16.39
N GLU A 497 -29.75 3.88 -15.78
CA GLU A 497 -30.23 3.65 -14.42
C GLU A 497 -31.09 2.38 -14.36
N VAL A 498 -30.66 1.39 -13.58
CA VAL A 498 -31.40 0.15 -13.32
C VAL A 498 -31.57 -0.05 -11.81
N ASN A 499 -32.73 -0.57 -11.40
CA ASN A 499 -33.10 -0.78 -10.00
C ASN A 499 -32.98 -2.26 -9.59
N CYS A 500 -32.53 -2.50 -8.35
CA CYS A 500 -32.55 -3.76 -7.59
C CYS A 500 -32.64 -5.10 -8.37
N SER A 501 -31.67 -5.41 -9.24
CA SER A 501 -31.44 -6.81 -9.67
C SER A 501 -29.97 -7.20 -9.84
N LEU A 502 -29.00 -6.33 -9.53
CA LEU A 502 -27.59 -6.45 -9.97
C LEU A 502 -26.57 -5.97 -8.93
N SER A 503 -25.30 -6.42 -9.05
CA SER A 503 -24.22 -6.23 -8.06
C SER A 503 -23.50 -4.88 -8.08
N THR A 504 -23.68 -4.08 -9.14
CA THR A 504 -22.96 -2.81 -9.39
C THR A 504 -23.57 -1.59 -8.68
N MET A 505 -24.30 -1.76 -7.58
CA MET A 505 -25.20 -0.72 -7.07
C MET A 505 -24.79 -0.15 -5.72
N VAL A 506 -24.86 1.18 -5.62
CA VAL A 506 -24.92 1.90 -4.34
C VAL A 506 -26.38 2.32 -4.13
N ASP A 507 -26.99 1.88 -3.04
CA ASP A 507 -28.43 2.05 -2.73
C ASP A 507 -29.37 1.59 -3.86
N CYS A 508 -29.11 0.41 -4.45
CA CYS A 508 -29.95 -0.15 -5.51
C CYS A 508 -30.04 0.66 -6.82
N LYS A 509 -29.05 1.51 -7.10
CA LYS A 509 -28.94 2.25 -8.36
C LYS A 509 -27.60 1.98 -9.04
N SER A 510 -27.64 1.73 -10.35
CA SER A 510 -26.43 1.60 -11.17
C SER A 510 -25.65 2.92 -11.24
N LEU A 511 -24.32 2.79 -11.32
CA LEU A 511 -23.39 3.91 -11.43
C LEU A 511 -23.08 4.21 -12.90
N LYS A 512 -23.09 5.49 -13.26
CA LYS A 512 -22.68 6.01 -14.57
C LYS A 512 -21.18 6.15 -14.67
N THR A 513 -20.53 6.61 -13.60
CA THR A 513 -19.08 6.73 -13.56
C THR A 513 -18.55 6.24 -12.23
N VAL A 514 -17.47 5.46 -12.28
CA VAL A 514 -16.71 5.01 -11.11
C VAL A 514 -15.24 5.26 -11.38
N LYS A 515 -14.54 5.87 -10.41
CA LYS A 515 -13.08 5.95 -10.43
C LYS A 515 -12.55 5.59 -9.05
N MET A 516 -11.56 4.70 -9.00
CA MET A 516 -10.74 4.49 -7.81
C MET A 516 -9.38 5.09 -8.06
N LEU A 517 -8.91 5.92 -7.14
CA LEU A 517 -7.66 6.61 -7.25
C LEU A 517 -6.83 6.44 -5.99
N ILE A 518 -5.52 6.33 -6.14
CA ILE A 518 -4.57 6.29 -5.02
C ILE A 518 -3.56 7.42 -5.11
N ARG A 519 -3.03 7.83 -3.96
CA ARG A 519 -1.96 8.82 -3.87
C ARG A 519 -1.08 8.52 -2.64
N PRO A 520 0.25 8.72 -2.70
CA PRO A 520 1.09 8.62 -1.52
C PRO A 520 0.63 9.58 -0.42
N ARG A 521 0.57 9.10 0.82
CA ARG A 521 0.31 9.92 2.01
C ARG A 521 1.65 10.45 2.53
N MET A 522 1.82 11.76 2.44
CA MET A 522 2.95 12.46 3.08
C MET A 522 2.69 12.52 4.59
N ASN A 523 3.63 12.03 5.39
CA ASN A 523 3.60 12.11 6.86
C ASN A 523 3.85 13.53 7.36
#